data_AF-A0AAW3DD82-F1
#
_entry.id   AF-A0AAW3DD82-F1
#
_cell.length_a   1.000
_cell.length_b   1.000
_cell.length_c   1.000
_cell.angle_alpha   90.00
_cell.angle_beta   90.00
_cell.angle_gamma   90.00
#
_symmetry.space_group_name_H-M   'P 1'
#
loop_
_entity.id
_entity.type
_entity.pdbx_description
1 polymer ?
#
loop_
_entity_poly.entity_id
_entity_poly.type
_entity_poly.pdbx_seq_one_letter_code
_entity_poly.pdbx_strand_id
1 'polypeptide(L)'
;MRKIILASLAVSLGMSSSFAMSKSEPAQALKVIEASQQSDKLVDIYAKDDQSSEVTGQIYFKSQDNYNIFYCKQNNWCEVVNKDNGDTGWISLEQLKQAQQKVAKIMQKKNAVKRLEEYMVIQDQKIAQLYAMMTQQQQEFAKIIEQQQAQINQLKQAYYYR
;
A
#
# COMPACT_ATOMS: atom_id res chain seq x y z
N MET A 1 -22.94 -11.58 -66.64
CA MET A 1 -23.34 -12.07 -65.30
C MET A 1 -22.18 -12.80 -64.65
N ARG A 2 -21.53 -12.19 -63.65
CA ARG A 2 -20.54 -12.84 -62.77
C ARG A 2 -21.06 -12.71 -61.34
N LYS A 3 -21.24 -13.85 -60.66
CA LYS A 3 -21.74 -13.91 -59.28
C LYS A 3 -20.58 -13.63 -58.33
N ILE A 4 -20.68 -12.57 -57.52
CA ILE A 4 -19.79 -12.33 -56.40
C ILE A 4 -20.51 -12.86 -55.16
N ILE A 5 -19.95 -13.93 -54.58
CA ILE A 5 -20.44 -14.52 -53.34
C ILE A 5 -19.92 -13.62 -52.21
N LEU A 6 -20.83 -12.82 -51.61
CA LEU A 6 -20.58 -12.12 -50.36
C LEU A 6 -20.48 -13.17 -49.24
N ALA A 7 -19.26 -13.44 -48.78
CA ALA A 7 -19.02 -14.14 -47.53
C ALA A 7 -19.15 -13.13 -46.39
N SER A 8 -20.31 -13.11 -45.73
CA SER A 8 -20.58 -12.36 -44.51
C SER A 8 -19.84 -13.02 -43.34
N LEU A 9 -18.67 -12.48 -42.97
CA LEU A 9 -18.03 -12.79 -41.70
C LEU A 9 -18.80 -12.08 -40.58
N ALA A 10 -19.69 -12.83 -39.92
CA ALA A 10 -20.29 -12.40 -38.66
C ALA A 10 -19.25 -12.57 -37.54
N VAL A 11 -18.57 -11.47 -37.18
CA VAL A 11 -17.74 -11.41 -35.97
C VAL A 11 -18.67 -11.14 -34.79
N SER A 12 -19.10 -12.19 -34.11
CA SER A 12 -19.80 -12.09 -32.83
C SER A 12 -18.82 -11.75 -31.71
N LEU A 13 -18.53 -10.45 -31.53
CA LEU A 13 -17.91 -9.93 -30.32
C LEU A 13 -19.01 -9.50 -29.36
N GLY A 14 -19.44 -10.45 -28.53
CA GLY A 14 -20.47 -10.24 -27.51
C GLY A 14 -20.10 -10.93 -26.21
N MET A 15 -18.94 -10.61 -25.64
CA MET A 15 -18.67 -10.85 -24.23
C MET A 15 -18.80 -9.51 -23.50
N SER A 16 -20.03 -9.17 -23.11
CA SER A 16 -20.27 -8.10 -22.14
C SER A 16 -19.78 -8.58 -20.79
N SER A 17 -18.54 -8.24 -20.44
CA SER A 17 -18.09 -8.24 -19.05
C SER A 17 -18.87 -7.15 -18.31
N SER A 18 -19.98 -7.55 -17.70
CA SER A 18 -20.70 -6.73 -16.73
C SER A 18 -19.76 -6.45 -15.56
N PHE A 19 -19.14 -5.28 -15.55
CA PHE A 19 -18.60 -4.73 -14.32
C PHE A 19 -19.79 -4.47 -13.41
N ALA A 20 -19.99 -5.34 -12.42
CA ALA A 20 -20.89 -5.07 -11.32
C ALA A 20 -20.32 -3.85 -10.58
N MET A 21 -20.83 -2.68 -10.92
CA MET A 21 -20.55 -1.44 -10.22
C MET A 21 -21.20 -1.57 -8.84
N SER A 22 -20.41 -2.04 -7.87
CA SER A 22 -20.80 -2.03 -6.46
C SER A 22 -21.19 -0.60 -6.12
N LYS A 23 -22.46 -0.38 -5.76
CA LYS A 23 -22.92 0.89 -5.19
C LYS A 23 -22.06 1.15 -3.96
N SER A 24 -21.05 2.00 -4.12
CA SER A 24 -20.39 2.61 -2.99
C SER A 24 -21.41 3.54 -2.35
N GLU A 25 -22.14 3.03 -1.36
CA GLU A 25 -22.61 3.89 -0.28
C GLU A 25 -21.42 4.73 0.19
N PRO A 26 -21.63 6.02 0.53
CA PRO A 26 -20.54 6.82 1.04
C PRO A 26 -20.01 6.08 2.26
N ALA A 27 -18.78 5.57 2.14
CA ALA A 27 -18.10 4.92 3.25
C ALA A 27 -18.22 5.90 4.41
N GLN A 28 -18.99 5.53 5.44
CA GLN A 28 -18.99 6.25 6.70
C GLN A 28 -17.53 6.47 7.02
N ALA A 29 -17.12 7.74 7.08
CA ALA A 29 -15.77 8.12 7.38
C ALA A 29 -15.37 7.28 8.59
N LEU A 30 -14.48 6.31 8.36
CA LEU A 30 -13.97 5.44 9.39
C LEU A 30 -13.55 6.40 10.48
N LYS A 31 -14.22 6.33 11.64
CA LYS A 31 -13.78 7.02 12.84
C LYS A 31 -12.29 6.69 12.91
N VAL A 32 -11.46 7.68 12.62
CA VAL A 32 -10.04 7.61 12.89
C VAL A 32 -10.02 7.48 14.40
N ILE A 33 -10.01 6.24 14.87
CA ILE A 33 -9.64 5.91 16.23
C ILE A 33 -8.24 6.50 16.29
N GLU A 34 -8.13 7.65 16.97
CA GLU A 34 -6.86 8.28 17.27
C GLU A 34 -5.92 7.15 17.64
N ALA A 35 -4.90 6.96 16.81
CA ALA A 35 -3.91 5.93 17.01
C ALA A 35 -3.43 6.11 18.44
N SER A 36 -3.85 5.21 19.33
CA SER A 36 -3.44 5.23 20.73
C SER A 36 -1.94 5.45 20.72
N GLN A 37 -1.46 6.53 21.34
CA GLN A 37 -0.04 6.87 21.44
C GLN A 37 0.74 5.58 21.59
N GLN A 38 1.33 5.14 20.49
CA GLN A 38 1.77 3.76 20.36
C GLN A 38 3.06 3.71 21.15
N SER A 39 2.96 3.23 22.39
CA SER A 39 4.05 3.31 23.33
C SER A 39 5.23 2.52 22.78
N ASP A 40 6.30 3.24 22.42
CA ASP A 40 7.59 2.67 22.02
C ASP A 40 8.33 2.08 23.24
N LYS A 41 7.72 2.05 24.43
CA LYS A 41 8.30 1.47 25.64
C LYS A 41 8.43 -0.04 25.48
N LEU A 42 9.64 -0.56 25.73
CA LEU A 42 9.92 -1.99 25.73
C LEU A 42 9.77 -2.60 27.13
N VAL A 43 10.47 -2.05 28.12
CA VAL A 43 10.50 -2.62 29.47
C VAL A 43 10.86 -1.54 30.50
N ASP A 44 10.32 -1.68 31.72
CA ASP A 44 10.71 -0.87 32.86
C ASP A 44 12.00 -1.44 33.49
N ILE A 45 12.86 -0.57 34.01
CA ILE A 45 14.07 -0.92 34.76
C ILE A 45 13.76 -0.75 36.25
N TYR A 46 14.06 -1.77 37.03
CA TYR A 46 13.74 -1.88 38.44
C TYR A 46 15.01 -1.84 39.30
N ALA A 47 14.91 -1.30 40.52
CA ALA A 47 16.01 -1.28 41.47
C ALA A 47 16.43 -2.70 41.94
N LYS A 48 15.49 -3.66 41.91
CA LYS A 48 15.71 -5.07 42.26
C LYS A 48 15.05 -5.99 41.23
N ASP A 49 15.40 -7.28 41.26
CA ASP A 49 14.86 -8.31 40.38
C ASP A 49 13.44 -8.77 40.76
N ASP A 50 12.55 -7.81 41.00
CA ASP A 50 11.15 -8.04 41.29
C ASP A 50 10.26 -6.89 40.80
N GLN A 51 9.04 -7.21 40.35
CA GLN A 51 8.12 -6.23 39.78
C GLN A 51 7.54 -5.26 40.81
N SER A 52 7.57 -5.60 42.10
CA SER A 52 7.15 -4.68 43.17
C SER A 52 8.22 -3.66 43.55
N SER A 53 9.42 -3.78 42.99
CA SER A 53 10.51 -2.84 43.22
C SER A 53 10.25 -1.49 42.57
N GLU A 54 10.96 -0.47 43.04
CA GLU A 54 10.92 0.86 42.45
C GLU A 54 11.42 0.82 41.00
N VAL A 55 10.68 1.47 40.11
CA VAL A 55 11.08 1.67 38.71
C VAL A 55 12.08 2.82 38.67
N THR A 56 13.34 2.51 38.37
CA THR A 56 14.45 3.47 38.28
C THR A 56 14.62 4.03 36.88
N GLY A 57 14.03 3.40 35.86
CA GLY A 57 14.13 3.85 34.48
C GLY A 57 13.26 3.05 33.52
N GLN A 58 13.36 3.35 32.23
CA GLN A 58 12.60 2.69 31.17
C GLN A 58 13.45 2.55 29.92
N ILE A 59 13.34 1.42 29.24
CA ILE A 59 13.96 1.19 27.93
C ILE A 59 12.91 1.36 26.85
N TYR A 60 13.18 2.24 25.90
CA TYR A 60 12.37 2.45 24.71
C TYR A 60 12.99 1.78 23.50
N PHE A 61 12.19 1.47 22.49
CA PHE A 61 12.65 0.83 21.26
C PHE A 61 13.77 1.62 20.57
N LYS A 62 13.65 2.96 20.56
CA LYS A 62 14.66 3.85 19.94
C LYS A 62 15.96 3.96 20.72
N SER A 63 15.94 3.67 22.03
CA SER A 63 17.08 3.80 22.92
C SER A 63 17.56 2.45 23.48
N GLN A 64 17.08 1.34 22.92
CA GLN A 64 17.43 0.00 23.39
C GLN A 64 18.94 -0.23 23.29
N ASP A 65 19.58 0.28 22.24
CA ASP A 65 21.01 0.16 22.01
C ASP A 65 21.86 0.93 23.03
N ASN A 66 21.27 1.81 23.84
CA ASN A 66 21.96 2.48 24.95
C ASN A 66 22.15 1.56 26.16
N TYR A 67 21.54 0.36 26.17
CA TYR A 67 21.63 -0.58 27.27
C TYR A 67 22.33 -1.87 26.84
N ASN A 68 23.19 -2.39 27.71
CA ASN A 68 23.76 -3.73 27.60
C ASN A 68 23.15 -4.64 28.66
N ILE A 69 22.82 -5.88 28.31
CA ILE A 69 22.54 -6.92 29.29
C ILE A 69 23.87 -7.43 29.82
N PHE A 70 24.10 -7.30 31.13
CA PHE A 70 25.35 -7.72 31.78
C PHE A 70 25.24 -9.15 32.33
N TYR A 71 24.14 -9.46 33.01
CA TYR A 71 23.92 -10.76 33.65
C TYR A 71 22.44 -11.09 33.70
N CYS A 72 22.08 -12.38 33.60
CA CYS A 72 20.70 -12.84 33.77
C CYS A 72 20.63 -13.96 34.80
N LYS A 73 19.70 -13.84 35.73
CA LYS A 73 19.34 -14.88 36.69
C LYS A 73 18.44 -15.94 36.03
N GLN A 74 18.34 -17.10 36.68
CA GLN A 74 17.47 -18.20 36.23
C GLN A 74 15.97 -17.85 36.26
N ASN A 75 15.56 -16.84 37.05
CA ASN A 75 14.18 -16.36 37.15
C ASN A 75 13.80 -15.34 36.04
N ASN A 76 14.56 -15.29 34.94
CA ASN A 76 14.34 -14.40 33.79
C ASN A 76 14.47 -12.90 34.09
N TRP A 77 15.13 -12.53 35.18
CA TRP A 77 15.55 -11.16 35.44
C TRP A 77 16.98 -10.95 34.97
N CYS A 78 17.20 -9.86 34.24
CA CYS A 78 18.50 -9.49 33.74
C CYS A 78 18.92 -8.14 34.27
N GLU A 79 20.15 -8.05 34.75
CA GLU A 79 20.80 -6.79 35.04
C GLU A 79 21.24 -6.15 33.73
N VAL A 80 20.88 -4.88 33.56
CA VAL A 80 21.27 -4.04 32.44
C VAL A 80 22.13 -2.90 32.93
N VAL A 81 23.00 -2.44 32.05
CA VAL A 81 23.88 -1.28 32.27
C VAL A 81 23.60 -0.26 31.19
N ASN A 82 23.31 0.97 31.59
CA ASN A 82 23.24 2.11 30.70
C ASN A 82 24.66 2.50 30.25
N LYS A 83 24.89 2.53 28.94
CA LYS A 83 26.20 2.87 28.35
C LYS A 83 26.61 4.32 28.57
N ASP A 84 25.64 5.21 28.74
CA ASP A 84 25.88 6.65 28.79
C ASP A 84 26.42 7.09 30.15
N ASN A 85 25.93 6.48 31.24
CA ASN A 85 26.27 6.88 32.61
C ASN A 85 26.73 5.73 33.51
N GLY A 86 26.66 4.48 33.06
CA GLY A 86 27.06 3.30 33.83
C GLY A 86 26.02 2.84 34.86
N ASP A 87 24.85 3.48 34.94
CA ASP A 87 23.80 3.10 35.87
C ASP A 87 23.32 1.67 35.57
N THR A 88 23.07 0.91 36.64
CA THR A 88 22.57 -0.46 36.53
C THR A 88 21.14 -0.58 37.06
N GLY A 89 20.46 -1.63 36.62
CA GLY A 89 19.15 -1.99 37.12
C GLY A 89 18.67 -3.30 36.52
N TRP A 90 17.50 -3.75 36.96
CA TRP A 90 16.97 -5.07 36.61
C TRP A 90 15.79 -4.94 35.66
N ILE A 91 15.75 -5.77 34.63
CA ILE A 91 14.62 -5.86 33.70
C ILE A 91 14.06 -7.28 33.68
N SER A 92 12.76 -7.40 33.41
CA SER A 92 12.16 -8.68 33.09
C SER A 92 12.43 -9.02 31.62
N LEU A 93 13.19 -10.09 31.37
CA LEU A 93 13.49 -10.57 30.03
C LEU A 93 12.22 -10.99 29.28
N GLU A 94 11.23 -11.52 30.00
CA GLU A 94 9.95 -11.91 29.42
C GLU A 94 9.17 -10.69 28.90
N GLN A 95 9.04 -9.64 29.72
CA GLN A 95 8.39 -8.40 29.31
C GLN A 95 9.09 -7.78 28.10
N LEU A 96 10.43 -7.74 28.12
CA LEU A 96 11.23 -7.25 27.00
C LEU A 96 10.94 -8.02 25.70
N LYS A 97 10.95 -9.35 25.75
CA LYS A 97 10.65 -10.21 24.58
C LYS A 97 9.24 -9.97 24.05
N GLN A 98 8.25 -9.91 24.94
CA GLN A 98 6.85 -9.67 24.55
C GLN A 98 6.68 -8.30 23.89
N ALA A 99 7.32 -7.26 24.42
CA ALA A 99 7.28 -5.92 23.85
C ALA A 99 7.98 -5.86 22.48
N GLN A 100 9.16 -6.47 22.34
CA GLN A 100 9.87 -6.56 21.05
C GLN A 100 9.03 -7.27 19.98
N GLN A 101 8.34 -8.36 20.34
CA GLN A 101 7.43 -9.06 19.41
C GLN A 101 6.24 -8.19 18.99
N LYS A 102 5.67 -7.41 19.93
CA LYS A 102 4.59 -6.46 19.61
C LYS A 102 5.08 -5.38 18.65
N VAL A 103 6.22 -4.75 18.93
CA VAL A 103 6.82 -3.72 18.06
C VAL A 103 7.16 -4.28 16.69
N ALA A 104 7.74 -5.48 16.59
CA ALA A 104 8.03 -6.13 15.32
C ALA A 104 6.77 -6.35 14.47
N LYS A 105 5.67 -6.82 15.07
CA LYS A 105 4.37 -6.97 14.38
C LYS A 105 3.83 -5.63 13.87
N ILE A 106 3.97 -4.57 14.67
CA ILE A 106 3.55 -3.21 14.28
C ILE A 106 4.37 -2.70 13.11
N MET A 107 5.69 -2.84 13.16
CA MET A 107 6.59 -2.41 12.08
C MET A 107 6.35 -3.19 10.79
N GLN A 108 6.08 -4.49 10.86
CA GLN A 108 5.67 -5.29 9.71
C GLN A 108 4.37 -4.76 9.07
N LYS A 109 3.35 -4.44 9.88
CA LYS A 109 2.11 -3.85 9.39
C LYS A 109 2.35 -2.48 8.74
N LYS A 110 3.14 -1.62 9.38
CA LYS A 110 3.49 -0.30 8.85
C LYS A 110 4.21 -0.40 7.50
N ASN A 111 5.15 -1.33 7.36
CA ASN A 111 5.86 -1.58 6.10
C ASN A 111 4.95 -2.19 5.03
N ALA A 112 3.94 -2.99 5.40
CA ALA A 112 2.94 -3.47 4.46
C ALA A 112 2.05 -2.33 3.94
N VAL A 113 1.59 -1.44 4.82
CA VAL A 113 0.80 -0.26 4.45
C VAL A 113 1.61 0.66 3.53
N LYS A 114 2.86 0.97 3.86
CA LYS A 114 3.73 1.80 3.01
C LYS A 114 3.89 1.22 1.60
N ARG A 115 4.08 -0.10 1.48
CA ARG A 115 4.13 -0.76 0.16
C ARG A 115 2.81 -0.64 -0.59
N LEU A 116 1.68 -0.77 0.09
CA LEU A 116 0.36 -0.58 -0.54
C LEU A 116 0.18 0.85 -1.06
N GLU A 117 0.60 1.86 -0.29
CA GLU A 117 0.59 3.27 -0.73
C GLU A 117 1.45 3.47 -1.98
N GLU A 118 2.67 2.93 -2.01
CA GLU A 118 3.55 2.97 -3.19
C GLU A 118 2.91 2.29 -4.41
N TYR A 119 2.27 1.13 -4.21
CA TYR A 119 1.53 0.44 -5.28
C TYR A 119 0.35 1.25 -5.81
N MET A 120 -0.40 1.94 -4.94
CA MET A 120 -1.51 2.81 -5.35
C MET A 120 -1.03 3.96 -6.23
N VAL A 121 0.07 4.62 -5.85
CA VAL A 121 0.65 5.71 -6.67
C VAL A 121 1.03 5.22 -8.07
N ILE A 122 1.64 4.03 -8.16
CA ILE A 122 1.99 3.42 -9.45
C ILE A 122 0.73 3.08 -10.26
N GLN A 123 -0.33 2.58 -9.61
CA GLN A 123 -1.59 2.31 -10.30
C GLN A 123 -2.25 3.58 -10.84
N ASP A 124 -2.28 4.67 -10.06
CA ASP A 124 -2.84 5.94 -10.50
C ASP A 124 -2.09 6.50 -11.72
N GLN A 125 -0.76 6.38 -11.74
CA GLN A 125 0.06 6.75 -12.90
C GLN A 125 -0.29 5.91 -14.14
N LYS A 126 -0.46 4.59 -13.98
CA LYS A 126 -0.86 3.71 -15.09
C LYS A 126 -2.26 4.05 -15.60
N ILE A 127 -3.19 4.35 -14.70
CA ILE A 127 -4.55 4.78 -15.05
C ILE A 127 -4.49 6.08 -15.86
N ALA A 128 -3.71 7.07 -15.41
CA ALA A 128 -3.53 8.33 -16.13
C ALA A 128 -2.92 8.12 -17.53
N GLN A 129 -1.93 7.23 -17.66
CA GLN A 129 -1.35 6.87 -18.96
C GLN A 129 -2.36 6.19 -19.89
N LEU A 130 -3.17 5.26 -19.37
CA LEU A 130 -4.23 4.60 -20.13
C LEU A 130 -5.27 5.61 -20.61
N TYR A 131 -5.67 6.56 -19.76
CA TYR A 131 -6.58 7.64 -20.17
C TYR A 131 -5.99 8.48 -21.29
N ALA A 132 -4.73 8.91 -21.17
CA ALA A 132 -4.06 9.68 -22.21
C ALA A 132 -3.99 8.92 -23.55
N MET A 133 -3.63 7.64 -23.51
CA MET A 133 -3.58 6.78 -24.70
C MET A 133 -4.97 6.62 -25.33
N MET A 134 -6.02 6.44 -24.53
CA MET A 134 -7.39 6.34 -25.01
C MET A 134 -7.85 7.63 -25.68
N THR A 135 -7.55 8.79 -25.08
CA THR A 135 -7.85 10.09 -25.68
C THR A 135 -7.11 10.28 -27.00
N GLN A 136 -5.83 9.90 -27.08
CA GLN A 136 -5.08 9.96 -28.33
C GLN A 136 -5.71 9.06 -29.40
N GLN A 137 -6.03 7.80 -29.06
CA GLN A 137 -6.69 6.90 -30.00
C GLN A 137 -8.03 7.45 -30.49
N GLN A 138 -8.83 8.06 -29.60
CA GLN A 138 -10.09 8.66 -29.98
C GLN A 138 -9.91 9.81 -30.99
N GLN A 139 -8.87 10.64 -30.82
CA GLN A 139 -8.52 11.69 -31.77
C GLN A 139 -8.05 11.13 -33.12
N GLU A 140 -7.22 10.09 -33.10
CA GLU A 140 -6.77 9.41 -34.31
C GLU A 140 -7.95 8.79 -35.08
N PHE A 141 -8.88 8.13 -34.38
CA PHE A 141 -10.11 7.60 -34.98
C PHE A 141 -10.97 8.71 -35.60
N ALA A 142 -11.17 9.83 -34.90
CA ALA A 142 -11.92 10.96 -35.44
C ALA A 142 -11.28 11.49 -36.75
N LYS A 143 -9.96 11.66 -36.76
CA LYS A 143 -9.21 12.10 -37.95
C LYS A 143 -9.35 11.12 -39.11
N ILE A 144 -9.27 9.81 -38.85
CA ILE A 144 -9.45 8.77 -39.88
C ILE A 144 -10.87 8.85 -40.46
N ILE A 145 -11.89 9.00 -39.62
CA ILE A 145 -13.28 9.14 -40.07
C ILE A 145 -13.45 10.37 -40.94
N GLU A 146 -12.91 11.52 -40.54
CA GLU A 146 -12.94 12.76 -41.33
C GLU A 146 -12.28 12.58 -42.70
N GLN A 147 -11.09 11.95 -42.72
CA GLN A 147 -10.37 11.66 -43.96
C GLN A 147 -11.17 10.73 -44.88
N GLN A 148 -11.77 9.67 -44.34
CA GLN A 148 -12.62 8.77 -45.11
C GLN A 148 -13.86 9.49 -45.67
N GLN A 149 -14.50 10.36 -44.88
CA GLN A 149 -15.66 11.13 -45.34
C GLN A 149 -15.28 12.09 -46.49
N ALA A 150 -14.11 12.74 -46.40
CA ALA A 150 -13.61 13.60 -47.46
C ALA A 150 -13.35 12.83 -48.77
N GLN A 151 -12.73 11.65 -48.68
CA GLN A 151 -12.53 10.77 -49.85
C GLN A 151 -13.85 10.31 -50.47
N ILE A 152 -14.83 9.92 -49.64
CA ILE A 152 -16.17 9.55 -50.12
C ILE A 152 -16.83 10.73 -50.86
N ASN A 153 -16.72 11.95 -50.32
CA ASN A 153 -17.29 13.14 -50.95
C ASN A 153 -16.63 13.43 -52.31
N GLN A 154 -15.31 13.32 -52.41
CA GLN A 154 -14.57 13.48 -53.68
C GLN A 154 -14.99 12.42 -54.71
N LEU A 155 -15.10 11.16 -54.30
CA LEU A 155 -15.56 10.07 -55.17
C LEU A 155 -16.99 10.28 -55.67
N LYS A 156 -17.90 10.73 -54.80
CA LYS A 156 -19.28 11.08 -55.19
C LYS A 156 -19.29 12.17 -56.25
N GLN A 157 -18.54 13.26 -56.04
CA GLN A 157 -18.46 14.35 -57.03
C GLN A 157 -17.91 13.84 -58.37
N ALA A 158 -16.83 13.06 -58.37
CA ALA A 158 -16.27 12.49 -59.59
C ALA A 158 -17.26 11.58 -60.36
N TYR A 159 -18.17 10.91 -59.65
CA TYR A 159 -19.22 10.10 -60.26
C TYR A 159 -20.36 10.93 -60.87
N TYR A 160 -20.74 12.06 -60.25
CA TYR A 160 -21.81 12.93 -60.76
C TYR A 160 -21.42 13.75 -61.99
N TYR A 161 -20.13 13.99 -62.21
CA TYR A 161 -19.61 14.74 -63.37
C TYR A 161 -19.09 13.83 -64.51
N ARG A 162 -19.47 12.55 -64.49
CA ARG A 162 -19.34 11.60 -65.60
C ARG A 162 -20.69 11.29 -66.20
#